data_AF-A0A7X7B4J9-F1
#
_entry.id   AF-A0A7X7B4J9-F1
#
_cell.length_a   1.000
_cell.length_b   1.000
_cell.length_c   1.000
_cell.angle_alpha   90.00
_cell.angle_beta   90.00
_cell.angle_gamma   90.00
#
_symmetry.space_group_name_H-M   'P 1'
#
loop_
_entity.id
_entity.type
_entity.pdbx_description
1 polymer ?
#
loop_
_entity_poly.entity_id
_entity_poly.type
_entity_poly.pdbx_seq_one_letter_code
_entity_poly.pdbx_strand_id
1 'polypeptide(L)'
;MAKLAEKSGNVLAYLQEHDTGDGVSIREIADAMGLEEKNIRPVVTLSLAAKKDGSRGALAVYDKREIEGEEKPVGFAVLTEEGRNFVNEDDPEDDPEE
;
A
#
# COMPACT_ATOMS: atom_id res chain seq x y z
N MET A 1 10.06 1.48 17.32
CA MET A 1 9.30 0.83 16.23
C MET A 1 8.81 1.92 15.28
N ALA A 2 8.45 1.59 14.03
CA ALA A 2 8.21 2.59 12.98
C ALA A 2 6.70 2.83 12.80
N LYS A 3 6.24 4.05 13.08
CA LYS A 3 4.85 4.46 12.86
C LYS A 3 4.67 5.03 11.45
N LEU A 4 3.74 4.47 10.68
CA LEU A 4 3.29 5.06 9.43
C LEU A 4 2.22 6.13 9.71
N ALA A 5 2.09 7.09 8.80
CA ALA A 5 0.90 7.95 8.81
C ALA A 5 -0.35 7.09 8.56
N GLU A 6 -1.48 7.45 9.17
CA GLU A 6 -2.76 6.71 9.09
C GLU A 6 -3.10 6.26 7.66
N LYS A 7 -3.03 7.18 6.68
CA LYS A 7 -3.24 6.86 5.27
C LYS A 7 -2.30 5.77 4.74
N SER A 8 -1.02 5.84 5.08
CA SER A 8 -0.01 4.87 4.63
C SER A 8 -0.18 3.53 5.35
N GLY A 9 -0.62 3.55 6.61
CA GLY A 9 -1.03 2.37 7.36
C GLY A 9 -2.21 1.67 6.70
N ASN A 10 -3.29 2.40 6.41
CA ASN A 10 -4.50 1.83 5.79
C ASN A 10 -4.23 1.25 4.40
N VAL A 11 -3.42 1.94 3.58
CA VAL A 11 -3.02 1.40 2.26
C VAL A 11 -2.19 0.12 2.42
N LEU A 12 -1.30 0.06 3.40
CA LEU A 12 -0.49 -1.14 3.65
C LEU A 12 -1.35 -2.29 4.17
N ALA A 13 -2.26 -2.03 5.12
CA ALA A 13 -3.18 -3.03 5.67
C ALA A 13 -4.07 -3.60 4.55
N TYR A 14 -4.61 -2.74 3.69
CA TYR A 14 -5.37 -3.16 2.52
C TYR A 14 -4.52 -4.04 1.58
N LEU A 15 -3.27 -3.69 1.33
CA LEU A 15 -2.37 -4.53 0.54
C LEU A 15 -2.07 -5.88 1.22
N GLN A 16 -1.92 -5.91 2.54
CA GLN A 16 -1.70 -7.16 3.30
C GLN A 16 -2.91 -8.11 3.21
N GLU A 17 -4.12 -7.56 3.20
CA GLU A 17 -5.36 -8.34 3.10
C GLU A 17 -5.69 -8.77 1.66
N HIS A 18 -5.40 -7.91 0.67
CA HIS A 18 -5.87 -8.10 -0.71
C HIS A 18 -4.78 -8.51 -1.72
N ASP A 19 -3.49 -8.34 -1.43
CA ASP A 19 -2.44 -8.73 -2.38
C ASP A 19 -2.19 -10.24 -2.38
N THR A 20 -2.70 -10.93 -3.41
CA THR A 20 -2.47 -12.37 -3.64
C THR A 20 -1.10 -12.70 -4.24
N GLY A 21 -0.24 -11.70 -4.47
CA GLY A 21 1.12 -11.84 -5.01
C GLY A 21 1.33 -11.14 -6.35
N ASP A 22 0.26 -10.78 -7.06
CA ASP A 22 0.33 -10.05 -8.33
C ASP A 22 0.33 -8.52 -8.14
N GLY A 23 0.03 -8.04 -6.93
CA GLY A 23 -0.19 -6.64 -6.60
C GLY A 23 -1.62 -6.19 -6.84
N VAL A 24 -2.00 -5.12 -6.15
CA VAL A 24 -3.34 -4.52 -6.24
C VAL A 24 -3.27 -3.24 -7.05
N SER A 25 -4.26 -3.01 -7.93
CA SER A 25 -4.27 -1.80 -8.76
C SER A 25 -4.42 -0.54 -7.91
N ILE A 26 -3.73 0.54 -8.27
CA ILE A 26 -3.82 1.83 -7.58
C ILE A 26 -5.25 2.36 -7.58
N ARG A 27 -6.00 2.07 -8.65
CA ARG A 27 -7.42 2.41 -8.77
C ARG A 27 -8.27 1.69 -7.73
N GLU A 28 -8.07 0.38 -7.56
CA GLU A 28 -8.82 -0.39 -6.56
C GLU A 28 -8.54 0.09 -5.14
N ILE A 29 -7.27 0.37 -4.82
CA ILE A 29 -6.90 0.94 -3.52
C ILE A 29 -7.55 2.33 -3.35
N ALA A 30 -7.57 3.15 -4.40
CA ALA A 30 -8.19 4.46 -4.37
C ALA A 30 -9.70 4.36 -4.11
N ASP A 31 -10.38 3.45 -4.79
CA ASP A 31 -11.81 3.17 -4.63
C ASP A 31 -12.11 2.67 -3.21
N ALA A 32 -11.34 1.71 -2.69
CA ALA A 32 -11.48 1.18 -1.33
C ALA A 32 -11.27 2.26 -0.25
N MET A 33 -10.34 3.17 -0.47
CA MET A 33 -10.03 4.26 0.47
C MET A 33 -10.94 5.49 0.28
N GLY A 34 -11.80 5.52 -0.75
CA GLY A 34 -12.59 6.71 -1.11
C GLY A 34 -11.74 7.91 -1.51
N LEU A 35 -10.57 7.68 -2.11
CA LEU A 35 -9.59 8.70 -2.50
C LEU A 35 -9.38 8.69 -4.03
N GLU A 36 -8.75 9.74 -4.55
CA GLU A 36 -8.29 9.76 -5.95
C GLU A 36 -6.95 9.03 -6.11
N GLU A 37 -6.76 8.33 -7.24
CA GLU A 37 -5.53 7.60 -7.59
C GLU A 37 -4.24 8.43 -7.43
N LYS A 38 -4.31 9.73 -7.75
CA LYS A 38 -3.19 10.67 -7.63
C LYS A 38 -2.68 10.83 -6.18
N ASN A 39 -3.53 10.53 -5.20
CA ASN A 39 -3.21 10.57 -3.77
C ASN A 39 -2.67 9.23 -3.25
N ILE A 40 -2.97 8.12 -3.93
CA ILE A 40 -2.48 6.79 -3.54
C ILE A 40 -1.08 6.53 -4.08
N ARG A 41 -0.81 6.92 -5.34
CA ARG A 41 0.53 6.74 -5.95
C ARG A 41 1.69 7.24 -5.07
N PRO A 42 1.69 8.48 -4.52
CA PRO A 42 2.76 8.95 -3.65
C PRO A 42 2.84 8.21 -2.31
N VAL A 43 1.76 7.61 -1.82
CA VAL A 43 1.79 6.76 -0.63
C VAL A 43 2.67 5.55 -0.90
N VAL A 44 2.45 4.87 -2.02
CA VAL A 44 3.22 3.68 -2.42
C VAL A 44 4.67 4.05 -2.74
N THR A 45 4.91 5.10 -3.53
CA THR A 45 6.26 5.43 -4.02
C THR A 45 7.13 6.22 -3.04
N LEU A 46 6.54 6.85 -2.01
CA LEU A 46 7.29 7.67 -1.05
C LEU A 46 7.17 7.14 0.38
N SER A 47 5.97 6.77 0.83
CA SER A 47 5.76 6.36 2.22
C SER A 47 6.05 4.89 2.44
N LEU A 48 5.60 4.03 1.53
CA LEU A 48 5.81 2.58 1.58
C LEU A 48 7.12 2.15 0.90
N ALA A 49 7.77 3.05 0.17
CA ALA A 49 9.09 2.80 -0.38
C ALA A 49 10.15 2.60 0.73
N ALA A 50 11.32 2.09 0.31
CA ALA A 50 12.47 1.97 1.18
C ALA A 50 12.88 3.35 1.71
N LYS A 51 13.12 3.43 3.02
CA LYS A 51 13.61 4.68 3.59
C LYS A 51 15.05 4.93 3.16
N LYS A 52 15.35 6.18 2.81
CA LYS A 52 16.70 6.60 2.37
C LYS A 52 17.78 6.42 3.44
N ASP A 53 17.39 6.40 4.71
CA ASP A 53 18.30 6.19 5.84
C ASP A 53 18.61 4.70 6.09
N GLY A 54 18.01 3.78 5.32
CA GLY A 54 18.20 2.34 5.47
C GLY A 54 17.55 1.75 6.73
N SER A 55 16.77 2.54 7.48
CA SER A 55 16.11 2.08 8.72
C SER A 55 14.98 1.08 8.47
N ARG A 56 14.45 1.05 7.24
CA ARG A 56 13.39 0.15 6.78
C ARG A 56 13.49 0.01 5.27
N GLY A 57 13.43 -1.19 4.71
CA GLY A 57 13.32 -1.34 3.26
C GLY A 57 11.89 -1.10 2.77
N ALA A 58 11.63 -1.45 1.51
CA ALA A 58 10.36 -1.15 0.87
C ALA A 58 9.28 -2.10 1.38
N LEU A 59 8.13 -1.57 1.81
CA LEU A 59 6.94 -2.33 2.20
C LEU A 59 6.06 -2.63 0.99
N ALA A 60 6.01 -1.71 0.03
CA ALA A 60 5.34 -1.92 -1.23
C ALA A 60 6.14 -1.29 -2.36
N VAL A 61 6.01 -1.84 -3.56
CA VAL A 61 6.63 -1.31 -4.79
C VAL A 61 5.55 -0.93 -5.77
N TYR A 62 5.78 0.18 -6.48
CA TYR A 62 4.91 0.59 -7.56
C TYR A 62 5.37 -0.08 -8.86
N ASP A 63 4.49 -0.85 -9.46
CA ASP A 63 4.70 -1.50 -10.75
C ASP A 63 3.72 -0.94 -11.78
N LYS A 64 4.17 -0.69 -13.00
CA LYS A 64 3.32 -0.13 -14.05
C LYS A 64 3.20 -1.13 -15.18
N ARG A 65 1.98 -1.64 -15.41
CA ARG A 65 1.72 -2.70 -16.38
C ARG A 65 0.83 -2.20 -17.51
N GLU A 66 1.13 -2.65 -18.72
CA GLU A 66 0.22 -2.52 -19.85
C GLU A 66 -0.81 -3.65 -19.74
N ILE A 67 -2.09 -3.28 -19.63
CA ILE A 67 -3.21 -4.22 -19.49
C ILE A 67 -4.02 -4.18 -20.78
N GLU A 68 -4.35 -5.36 -21.31
CA GLU A 68 -5.17 -5.48 -22.50
C GLU A 68 -6.55 -4.85 -22.25
N GLY A 69 -6.93 -3.89 -23.08
CA GLY A 69 -8.20 -3.15 -22.96
C GLY A 69 -8.10 -1.76 -22.32
N GLU A 70 -6.97 -1.41 -21.70
CA GLU A 70 -6.75 -0.07 -21.15
C GLU A 70 -5.92 0.80 -22.10
N GLU A 71 -6.36 2.03 -22.35
CA GLU A 71 -5.64 2.97 -23.24
C GLU A 71 -4.32 3.48 -22.64
N LYS A 72 -4.12 3.32 -21.33
CA LYS A 72 -2.95 3.79 -20.59
C LYS A 72 -2.45 2.69 -19.66
N PRO A 73 -1.13 2.63 -19.39
CA PRO A 73 -0.61 1.62 -18.48
C PRO A 73 -1.12 1.87 -17.06
N VAL A 74 -1.60 0.81 -16.42
CA VAL A 74 -2.21 0.80 -15.10
C VAL A 74 -1.12 0.66 -14.03
N GLY A 75 -1.24 1.43 -12.95
CA GLY A 75 -0.36 1.32 -11.79
C GLY A 75 -0.85 0.25 -10.84
N PHE A 76 0.07 -0.56 -10.34
CA PHE A 76 -0.15 -1.57 -9.30
C PHE A 76 0.79 -1.30 -8.12
N ALA A 77 0.32 -1.58 -6.92
CA ALA A 77 1.12 -1.64 -5.72
C ALA A 77 1.29 -3.11 -5.35
N VAL A 78 2.54 -3.58 -5.38
CA VAL A 78 2.90 -4.96 -5.06
C VAL A 78 3.50 -4.97 -3.66
N LEU A 79 2.98 -5.82 -2.79
CA LEU A 79 3.45 -5.97 -1.42
C LEU A 79 4.78 -6.74 -1.43
N THR A 80 5.75 -6.24 -0.68
CA THR A 80 7.04 -6.91 -0.51
C THR A 80 6.99 -7.87 0.69
N GLU A 81 8.02 -8.71 0.83
CA GLU A 81 8.16 -9.55 2.02
C GLU A 81 8.27 -8.72 3.31
N GLU A 82 9.00 -7.59 3.29
CA GLU A 82 9.02 -6.68 4.44
C GLU A 82 7.65 -6.06 4.70
N GLY A 83 6.90 -5.72 3.65
CA GLY A 83 5.52 -5.25 3.75
C GLY A 83 4.60 -6.24 4.44
N ARG A 84 4.67 -7.51 4.05
CA ARG A 84 3.87 -8.59 4.66
C ARG A 84 4.13 -8.76 6.15
N ASN A 85 5.38 -8.60 6.57
CA ASN A 85 5.79 -8.78 7.97
C ASN A 85 5.76 -7.48 8.78
N PHE A 86 5.40 -6.35 8.16
CA PHE A 86 5.39 -5.06 8.82
C PHE A 86 4.13 -4.91 9.68
N VAL A 87 4.36 -4.72 10.98
CA VAL A 87 3.30 -4.39 11.94
C VAL A 87 3.36 -2.89 12.18
N ASN A 88 2.30 -2.18 11.79
CA ASN A 88 2.15 -0.75 12.07
C ASN A 88 1.53 -0.59 13.47
N GLU A 89 2.17 0.15 14.38
CA GLU A 89 1.68 0.37 15.75
C GLU A 89 0.50 1.36 15.86
N ASP A 90 -0.29 1.54 14.80
CA ASP A 90 -1.58 2.26 14.82
C ASP A 90 -2.67 1.32 14.32
N ASP A 91 -2.76 0.14 14.92
CA ASP A 91 -4.04 -0.54 15.04
C ASP A 91 -4.74 0.15 16.23
N PRO A 92 -5.67 1.11 16.04
CA PRO A 92 -6.70 1.24 17.04
C PRO A 92 -7.35 -0.13 17.09
N GLU A 93 -7.13 -0.83 18.19
CA GLU A 93 -7.88 -2.01 18.59
C GLU A 93 -9.30 -1.85 18.03
N ASP A 94 -9.70 -2.76 17.12
CA ASP A 94 -11.09 -3.18 17.06
C ASP A 94 -11.43 -3.45 18.53
N ASP A 95 -12.14 -2.52 19.16
CA ASP A 95 -12.73 -2.65 20.48
C ASP A 95 -14.03 -3.39 20.20
N PRO A 96 -14.10 -4.74 20.28
CA PRO A 96 -15.37 -5.38 20.44
C PRO A 96 -15.86 -4.97 21.83
N GLU A 97 -16.62 -3.88 21.91
CA GLU A 97 -17.52 -3.66 23.02
C GLU A 97 -18.44 -4.89 23.12
N GLU A 98 -18.11 -5.83 24.01
CA GLU A 98 -19.03 -6.82 24.58
C GLU A 98 -18.87 -6.92 26.11
#